data_AF-A0A4R7B0Z6-F1
#
_entry.id   AF-A0A4R7B0Z6-F1
#
_cell.length_a   1.000
_cell.length_b   1.000
_cell.length_c   1.000
_cell.angle_alpha   90.00
_cell.angle_beta   90.00
_cell.angle_gamma   90.00
#
_symmetry.space_group_name_H-M   'P 1'
#
loop_
_entity.id
_entity.type
_entity.pdbx_description
1 polymer ?
#
loop_
_entity_poly.entity_id
_entity_poly.type
_entity_poly.pdbx_seq_one_letter_code
_entity_poly.pdbx_strand_id
1 'polypeptide(L)'
;MDQSLKDQLSAIQVGTYLMLHGKFNDYTINPTIEQGKLKSIDWANGTLVLYSVTYDLDTTVQLDRISYIDDSRTGSGALGPAQAPDLRQVGNDWYRGDTKIE
;
A
#
# COMPACT_ATOMS: atom_id res chain seq x y z
N MET A 1 -13.09 -15.74 -10.11
CA MET A 1 -11.83 -15.39 -9.44
C MET A 1 -10.75 -16.32 -9.95
N ASP A 2 -9.55 -15.81 -10.22
CA ASP A 2 -8.40 -16.64 -10.59
C ASP A 2 -8.05 -17.58 -9.43
N GLN A 3 -7.85 -18.87 -9.73
CA GLN A 3 -7.47 -19.88 -8.76
C GLN A 3 -6.09 -19.56 -8.15
N SER A 4 -5.17 -18.99 -8.92
CA SER A 4 -3.83 -18.62 -8.44
C SER A 4 -3.88 -17.57 -7.32
N LEU A 5 -4.76 -16.56 -7.49
CA LEU A 5 -4.95 -15.49 -6.52
C LEU A 5 -5.62 -16.00 -5.24
N LYS A 6 -6.57 -16.94 -5.39
CA LYS A 6 -7.20 -17.61 -4.25
C LYS A 6 -6.18 -18.38 -3.41
N ASP A 7 -5.32 -19.15 -4.07
CA ASP A 7 -4.30 -19.97 -3.42
C ASP A 7 -3.26 -19.07 -2.72
N GLN A 8 -2.85 -17.97 -3.37
CA GLN A 8 -1.98 -16.96 -2.77
C GLN A 8 -2.59 -16.34 -1.50
N LEU A 9 -3.84 -15.85 -1.58
CA LEU A 9 -4.53 -15.25 -0.44
C LEU A 9 -4.77 -16.24 0.70
N SER A 10 -4.99 -17.52 0.38
CA SER A 10 -5.18 -18.57 1.39
C SER A 10 -3.89 -18.90 2.15
N ALA A 11 -2.73 -18.65 1.56
CA ALA A 11 -1.42 -18.82 2.20
C ALA A 11 -0.98 -17.60 3.02
N ILE A 12 -1.60 -16.44 2.81
CA ILE A 12 -1.25 -15.20 3.51
C ILE A 12 -1.88 -15.18 4.91
N GLN A 13 -1.07 -14.92 5.93
CA GLN A 13 -1.53 -14.77 7.30
C GLN A 13 -2.26 -13.43 7.53
N VAL A 14 -3.30 -13.43 8.35
CA VAL A 14 -3.92 -12.21 8.88
C VAL A 14 -2.85 -11.38 9.61
N GLY A 15 -2.86 -10.07 9.35
CA GLY A 15 -1.88 -9.10 9.85
C GLY A 15 -0.76 -8.78 8.88
N THR A 16 -0.55 -9.59 7.83
CA THR A 16 0.41 -9.31 6.76
C THR A 16 0.01 -8.05 6.01
N TYR A 17 0.99 -7.18 5.75
CA TYR A 17 0.77 -5.98 4.96
C TYR A 17 0.72 -6.35 3.47
N LEU A 18 -0.33 -5.91 2.79
CA LEU A 18 -0.57 -6.21 1.38
C LEU A 18 -0.71 -4.93 0.58
N MET A 19 -0.23 -4.95 -0.65
CA MET A 19 -0.58 -4.01 -1.71
C MET A 19 -1.36 -4.75 -2.79
N LEU A 20 -2.63 -4.44 -2.89
CA LEU A 20 -3.54 -5.01 -3.87
C LEU A 20 -3.58 -4.09 -5.07
N HIS A 21 -3.09 -4.57 -6.20
CA HIS A 21 -3.14 -3.86 -7.47
C HIS A 21 -4.38 -4.29 -8.23
N GLY A 22 -5.18 -3.34 -8.69
CA GLY A 22 -6.43 -3.66 -9.36
C GLY A 22 -7.22 -2.44 -9.79
N LYS A 23 -8.42 -2.68 -10.32
CA LYS A 23 -9.34 -1.61 -10.70
C LYS A 23 -10.45 -1.52 -9.67
N PHE A 24 -10.20 -0.81 -8.58
CA PHE A 24 -11.14 -0.71 -7.46
C PHE A 24 -12.21 0.35 -7.65
N ASN A 25 -11.98 1.29 -8.57
CA ASN A 25 -12.91 2.35 -8.92
C ASN A 25 -13.19 2.34 -10.44
N ASP A 26 -14.47 2.44 -10.80
CA ASP A 26 -14.92 2.45 -12.19
C ASP A 26 -14.62 3.79 -12.90
N TYR A 27 -14.40 4.87 -12.14
CA TYR A 27 -14.08 6.21 -12.63
C TYR A 27 -12.60 6.42 -12.96
N THR A 28 -11.71 5.53 -12.53
CA THR A 28 -10.28 5.61 -12.85
C THR A 28 -9.93 4.74 -14.04
N ILE A 29 -9.25 5.31 -15.03
CA ILE A 29 -8.77 4.60 -16.22
C ILE A 29 -7.64 3.63 -15.85
N ASN A 30 -6.77 4.04 -14.93
CA ASN A 30 -5.61 3.27 -14.53
C ASN A 30 -5.90 2.40 -13.30
N PRO A 31 -5.26 1.22 -13.18
CA PRO A 31 -5.26 0.44 -11.96
C PRO A 31 -4.78 1.28 -10.77
N THR A 32 -5.46 1.15 -9.65
CA THR A 32 -5.09 1.77 -8.38
C THR A 32 -4.57 0.71 -7.41
N ILE A 33 -4.08 1.15 -6.26
CA ILE A 33 -3.55 0.28 -5.22
C ILE A 33 -4.36 0.51 -3.95
N GLU A 34 -4.95 -0.55 -3.43
CA GLU A 34 -5.45 -0.60 -2.05
C GLU A 34 -4.40 -1.26 -1.18
N GLN A 35 -4.09 -0.70 -0.02
CA GLN A 35 -2.99 -1.17 0.81
C GLN A 35 -3.32 -1.12 2.30
N GLY A 36 -2.78 -2.09 3.04
CA GLY A 36 -3.01 -2.21 4.47
C GLY A 36 -2.71 -3.61 4.99
N LYS A 37 -2.92 -3.82 6.29
CA LYS A 37 -2.79 -5.14 6.91
C LYS A 37 -4.04 -5.97 6.64
N LEU A 38 -3.87 -7.20 6.17
CA LEU A 38 -4.98 -8.13 5.99
C LEU A 38 -5.68 -8.36 7.34
N LYS A 39 -6.98 -8.09 7.41
CA LYS A 39 -7.79 -8.28 8.62
C LYS A 39 -8.65 -9.53 8.53
N SER A 40 -9.32 -9.72 7.40
CA SER A 40 -10.20 -10.86 7.15
C SER A 40 -10.44 -11.06 5.66
N ILE A 41 -10.80 -12.29 5.28
CA ILE A 41 -11.28 -12.63 3.93
C ILE A 41 -12.65 -13.27 4.08
N ASP A 42 -13.62 -12.75 3.34
CA ASP A 42 -14.96 -13.32 3.20
C ASP A 42 -15.10 -13.96 1.82
N TRP A 43 -14.85 -15.27 1.77
CA TRP A 43 -14.93 -16.04 0.54
C TRP A 43 -16.35 -16.20 0.01
N ALA A 44 -17.37 -16.09 0.87
CA ALA A 44 -18.76 -16.22 0.45
C ALA A 44 -19.22 -14.96 -0.29
N ASN A 45 -18.81 -13.79 0.19
CA ASN A 45 -19.12 -12.51 -0.44
C ASN A 45 -18.05 -12.04 -1.44
N GLY A 46 -16.93 -12.77 -1.55
CA GLY A 46 -15.86 -12.44 -2.49
C GLY A 46 -15.12 -11.15 -2.12
N THR A 47 -14.98 -10.85 -0.83
CA THR A 47 -14.33 -9.64 -0.34
C THR A 47 -13.19 -9.95 0.62
N LEU A 48 -12.31 -8.98 0.81
CA LEU A 48 -11.38 -8.95 1.94
C LEU A 48 -11.44 -7.59 2.63
N VAL A 49 -10.92 -7.52 3.85
CA VAL A 49 -10.77 -6.28 4.60
C VAL A 49 -9.29 -6.02 4.85
N LEU A 50 -8.84 -4.83 4.46
CA LEU A 50 -7.53 -4.29 4.83
C LEU A 50 -7.70 -3.24 5.92
N TYR A 51 -6.83 -3.25 6.92
CA TYR A 51 -6.67 -2.15 7.85
C TYR A 51 -5.57 -1.20 7.37
N SER A 52 -5.94 0.02 7.02
CA SER A 52 -5.02 1.07 6.61
C SER A 52 -4.29 1.64 7.82
N VAL A 53 -2.98 1.38 7.91
CA VAL A 53 -2.14 1.91 8.99
C VAL A 53 -1.98 3.43 8.89
N THR A 54 -2.10 4.00 7.68
CA THR A 54 -1.96 5.43 7.43
C THR A 54 -3.18 6.23 7.86
N TYR A 55 -4.38 5.70 7.61
CA TYR A 55 -5.64 6.41 7.86
C TYR A 55 -6.44 5.86 9.04
N ASP A 56 -5.92 4.83 9.72
CA ASP A 56 -6.54 4.17 10.88
C ASP A 56 -8.01 3.76 10.61
N LEU A 57 -8.23 3.10 9.46
CA LEU A 57 -9.57 2.67 9.04
C LEU A 57 -9.52 1.33 8.31
N ASP A 58 -10.67 0.65 8.30
CA ASP A 58 -10.88 -0.56 7.50
C ASP A 58 -11.35 -0.21 6.09
N THR A 59 -10.81 -0.90 5.10
CA THR A 59 -11.20 -0.81 3.69
C THR A 59 -11.58 -2.19 3.18
N THR A 60 -12.82 -2.31 2.70
CA THR A 60 -13.31 -3.54 2.07
C THR A 60 -12.97 -3.53 0.59
N VAL A 61 -12.32 -4.60 0.11
CA VAL A 61 -11.88 -4.75 -1.27
C VAL A 61 -12.56 -5.96 -1.88
N GLN A 62 -13.09 -5.79 -3.10
CA GLN A 62 -13.67 -6.87 -3.89
C GLN A 62 -12.56 -7.69 -4.54
N LEU A 63 -12.58 -9.02 -4.35
CA LEU A 63 -11.52 -9.92 -4.83
C LEU A 63 -11.45 -10.00 -6.36
N ASP A 64 -12.58 -9.84 -7.04
CA ASP A 64 -12.66 -9.88 -8.51
C ASP A 64 -12.05 -8.64 -9.20
N ARG A 65 -11.85 -7.55 -8.44
CA ARG A 65 -11.19 -6.32 -8.89
C ARG A 65 -9.67 -6.37 -8.76
N ILE A 66 -9.13 -7.39 -8.07
CA ILE A 66 -7.69 -7.55 -7.86
C ILE A 66 -7.05 -8.22 -9.08
N SER A 67 -5.97 -7.62 -9.57
CA SER A 67 -5.15 -8.17 -10.65
C SER A 67 -3.86 -8.83 -10.13
N TYR A 68 -3.26 -8.27 -9.08
CA TYR A 68 -2.01 -8.77 -8.51
C TYR A 68 -1.87 -8.35 -7.03
N ILE A 69 -1.14 -9.14 -6.24
CA ILE A 69 -0.89 -8.92 -4.82
C ILE A 69 0.62 -8.87 -4.59
N ASP A 70 1.10 -7.74 -4.04
CA ASP A 70 2.46 -7.59 -3.51
C ASP A 70 2.42 -7.67 -1.99
N ASP A 71 2.98 -8.76 -1.44
CA ASP A 71 3.13 -9.04 -0.01
C ASP A 71 4.59 -8.88 0.47
N SER A 72 5.48 -8.37 -0.38
CA SER A 72 6.90 -8.18 -0.05
C SER A 72 7.16 -7.02 0.91
N ARG A 73 6.14 -6.20 1.18
CA ARG A 73 6.26 -4.98 1.99
C ARG A 73 5.71 -5.16 3.38
N THR A 74 6.23 -4.39 4.33
CA THR A 74 5.80 -4.40 5.74
C THR A 74 5.01 -3.16 6.15
N GLY A 75 4.86 -2.17 5.26
CA GLY A 75 4.19 -0.90 5.55
C GLY A 75 4.05 0.02 4.34
N SER A 76 3.40 1.16 4.55
CA SER A 76 3.16 2.18 3.53
C SER A 76 4.44 2.91 3.15
N GLY A 77 4.69 3.09 1.86
CA GLY A 77 5.83 3.86 1.35
C GLY A 77 6.40 3.28 0.06
N ALA A 78 7.16 4.10 -0.67
CA ALA A 78 7.90 3.65 -1.84
C ALA A 78 9.14 2.85 -1.40
N LEU A 79 9.43 1.74 -2.07
CA LEU A 79 10.73 1.08 -1.99
C LEU A 79 11.74 1.95 -2.74
N GLY A 80 12.40 2.86 -2.02
CA GLY A 80 13.41 3.75 -2.58
C GLY A 80 14.30 4.30 -1.47
N PRO A 81 15.51 4.76 -1.80
CA PRO A 81 16.32 5.49 -0.83
C PRO A 81 15.52 6.70 -0.34
N ALA A 82 15.56 6.96 0.97
CA ALA A 82 15.02 8.20 1.51
C ALA A 82 15.64 9.37 0.72
N GLN A 83 14.79 10.17 0.07
CA GLN A 83 15.26 11.38 -0.61
C GLN A 83 15.86 12.29 0.46
N ALA A 84 17.13 12.65 0.27
CA ALA A 84 17.75 13.67 1.12
C ALA A 84 16.99 14.99 0.93
N PRO A 85 16.79 15.78 1.98
CA PRO A 85 16.14 17.07 1.83
C PRO A 85 16.92 17.97 0.87
N ASP A 86 16.18 18.81 0.14
CA ASP A 86 16.78 19.75 -0.79
C ASP A 86 17.64 20.79 -0.05
N LEU A 87 18.58 21.38 -0.79
CA LEU A 87 19.37 22.50 -0.29
C LEU A 87 18.48 23.74 -0.18
N ARG A 88 18.41 24.32 1.01
CA ARG A 88 17.73 25.59 1.28
C ARG A 88 18.74 26.61 1.79
N GLN A 89 18.71 27.80 1.22
CA GLN A 89 19.47 28.93 1.76
C GLN A 89 18.65 29.67 2.82
N VAL A 90 19.26 29.98 3.97
CA VAL A 90 18.67 30.79 5.04
C VAL A 90 19.70 31.86 5.44
N GLY A 91 19.46 33.11 5.05
CA GLY A 91 20.47 34.15 5.15
C GLY A 91 21.68 33.82 4.26
N ASN A 92 22.87 33.78 4.85
CA ASN A 92 24.10 33.42 4.15
C ASN A 92 24.47 31.93 4.26
N ASP A 93 23.65 31.15 4.97
CA ASP A 93 23.96 29.77 5.31
C ASP A 93 23.16 28.80 4.42
N TRP A 94 23.77 27.68 4.05
CA TRP A 94 23.11 26.58 3.37
C TRP A 94 22.68 25.50 4.36
N TYR A 95 21.48 24.97 4.15
CA TYR A 95 20.91 23.90 4.95
C TYR A 95 20.47 22.74 4.07
N ARG A 96 20.57 21.52 4.60
CA ARG A 96 19.90 20.32 4.07
C ARG A 96 19.00 19.78 5.17
N GLY A 97 17.69 19.98 5.02
CA GLY A 97 16.73 19.78 6.11
C GLY A 97 17.00 20.79 7.23
N ASP A 98 17.10 20.30 8.47
CA ASP A 98 17.41 21.14 9.64
C ASP A 98 18.92 21.24 9.93
N THR A 99 19.77 20.61 9.12
CA THR A 99 21.23 20.62 9.31
C THR A 99 21.87 21.72 8.47
N LYS A 100 22.61 22.63 9.13
CA LYS A 100 23.46 23.61 8.47
C LYS A 100 24.66 22.90 7.82
N ILE A 101 25.02 23.31 6.62
CA ILE A 101 26.16 22.79 5.87
C ILE A 101 27.27 23.84 5.93
N GLU A 102 28.45 23.42 6.37
CA GLU A 102 29.67 24.25 6.47
C GLU A 102 30.38 24.43 5.13
#